data_AF-A0A1Q6WFR8-F1
#
_entry.id   AF-A0A1Q6WFR8-F1
#
_cell.length_a   1.000
_cell.length_b   1.000
_cell.length_c   1.000
_cell.angle_alpha   90.00
_cell.angle_beta   90.00
_cell.angle_gamma   90.00
#
_symmetry.space_group_name_H-M   'P 1'
#
loop_
_entity.id
_entity.type
_entity.pdbx_description
1 polymer ?
#
loop_
_entity_poly.entity_id
_entity_poly.type
_entity_poly.pdbx_seq_one_letter_code
_entity_poly.pdbx_strand_id
1 'polypeptide(L)'
;MVATAVACSKLGTDLNQVIAIVTAAPDSLEEYDTLVPGAAALNGAGDTVPATILWTSLDTVLTVLNDTTGKTVVSHTRQTGRLQAHLGNLFSNPIAIRTLAAADTLFATGVIADTVTLSATTPPDSLSDSLQVELADTIESSAGADSLTVPLAGRPVVYAITYATPGAATLVKTDTAHALVTLDTVTTGANGVAFVKVRLLADALPDSIVVTARARRAIGDTVPGSPVTFFVRFQP
;
A
#
# COMPACT_ATOMS: atom_id res chain seq x y z
N MET A 1 -9.50 22.32 20.36
CA MET A 1 -10.96 22.20 20.47
C MET A 1 -11.24 21.09 21.46
N VAL A 2 -11.73 21.43 22.65
CA VAL A 2 -11.96 20.48 23.75
C VAL A 2 -13.33 19.85 23.52
N ALA A 3 -13.37 18.53 23.36
CA ALA A 3 -14.63 17.78 23.28
C ALA A 3 -15.07 17.42 24.71
N THR A 4 -16.13 18.07 25.18
CA THR A 4 -16.87 17.64 26.37
C THR A 4 -17.67 16.39 26.03
N ALA A 5 -17.24 15.24 26.55
CA ALA A 5 -18.02 14.01 26.47
C ALA A 5 -19.09 14.01 27.57
N VAL A 6 -20.32 14.36 27.22
CA VAL A 6 -21.49 14.12 28.08
C VAL A 6 -22.22 12.90 27.55
N ALA A 7 -21.81 11.72 28.03
CA ALA A 7 -22.58 10.50 27.98
C ALA A 7 -22.19 9.62 29.19
N CYS A 8 -22.73 9.94 30.36
CA CYS A 8 -22.69 9.03 31.50
C CYS A 8 -23.72 7.90 31.26
N SER A 9 -23.37 6.94 30.41
CA SER A 9 -23.93 5.60 30.53
C SER A 9 -23.44 5.04 31.86
N LYS A 10 -24.36 4.70 32.77
CA LYS A 10 -24.01 4.09 34.05
C LYS A 10 -23.33 2.76 33.75
N LEU A 11 -22.00 2.69 33.89
CA LEU A 11 -21.28 1.42 33.92
C LEU A 11 -21.91 0.57 35.03
N GLY A 12 -22.20 -0.70 34.72
CA GLY A 12 -22.72 -1.63 35.71
C GLY A 12 -21.81 -1.67 36.94
N THR A 13 -22.36 -2.00 38.11
CA THR A 13 -21.56 -2.14 39.33
C THR A 13 -20.60 -3.33 39.28
N ASP A 14 -20.75 -4.22 38.29
CA ASP A 14 -19.83 -5.31 38.01
C ASP A 14 -18.78 -4.88 36.98
N LEU A 15 -17.57 -4.58 37.45
CA LEU A 15 -16.45 -4.20 36.60
C LEU A 15 -15.87 -5.38 35.79
N ASN A 16 -16.24 -6.63 36.09
CA ASN A 16 -15.82 -7.79 35.31
C ASN A 16 -16.71 -8.05 34.10
N GLN A 17 -17.88 -7.39 34.04
CA GLN A 17 -18.76 -7.49 32.89
C GLN A 17 -18.07 -6.94 31.64
N VAL A 18 -18.19 -7.65 30.52
CA VAL A 18 -17.76 -7.14 29.21
C VAL A 18 -18.63 -5.95 28.81
N ILE A 19 -18.00 -4.80 28.54
CA ILE A 19 -18.70 -3.55 28.18
C ILE A 19 -18.33 -3.02 26.81
N ALA A 20 -17.23 -3.49 26.20
CA ALA A 20 -16.75 -3.00 24.93
C ALA A 20 -16.04 -4.10 24.12
N ILE A 21 -15.96 -3.89 22.81
CA ILE A 21 -15.17 -4.68 21.89
C ILE A 21 -14.24 -3.72 21.14
N VAL A 22 -12.95 -3.95 21.22
CA VAL A 22 -11.95 -3.27 20.39
C VAL A 22 -11.58 -4.16 19.22
N THR A 23 -11.32 -3.54 18.07
CA THR A 23 -11.08 -4.24 16.82
C THR A 23 -9.86 -3.66 16.10
N ALA A 24 -9.20 -4.50 15.31
CA ALA A 24 -8.05 -4.11 14.51
C ALA A 24 -8.08 -4.87 13.17
N ALA A 25 -7.90 -4.15 12.07
CA ALA A 25 -7.77 -4.72 10.74
C ALA A 25 -6.91 -3.80 9.86
N PRO A 26 -6.26 -4.33 8.81
CA PRO A 26 -5.84 -3.53 7.67
C PRO A 26 -6.99 -2.68 7.13
N ASP A 27 -6.65 -1.54 6.54
CA ASP A 27 -7.65 -0.60 6.01
C ASP A 27 -8.17 -0.97 4.61
N SER A 28 -7.62 -2.03 4.01
CA SER A 28 -7.91 -2.47 2.67
C SER A 28 -7.68 -3.97 2.48
N LEU A 29 -8.36 -4.53 1.49
CA LEU A 29 -8.27 -5.93 1.09
C LEU A 29 -8.40 -6.02 -0.43
N GLU A 30 -7.54 -6.79 -1.08
CA GLU A 30 -7.63 -7.08 -2.51
C GLU A 30 -8.54 -8.28 -2.79
N GLU A 31 -9.04 -8.33 -4.01
CA GLU A 31 -9.63 -9.52 -4.61
C GLU A 31 -8.62 -10.69 -4.58
N TYR A 32 -9.14 -11.91 -4.42
CA TYR A 32 -8.39 -13.17 -4.19
C TYR A 32 -7.59 -13.29 -2.88
N ASP A 33 -7.37 -12.18 -2.17
CA ASP A 33 -6.74 -12.18 -0.86
C ASP A 33 -7.77 -12.49 0.24
N THR A 34 -7.25 -12.84 1.42
CA THR A 34 -8.09 -13.03 2.62
C THR A 34 -7.57 -12.18 3.77
N LEU A 35 -8.51 -11.54 4.47
CA LEU A 35 -8.26 -10.83 5.72
C LEU A 35 -8.70 -11.69 6.92
N VAL A 36 -7.92 -11.65 8.00
CA VAL A 36 -8.35 -12.09 9.33
C VAL A 36 -8.19 -10.89 10.29
N PRO A 37 -9.29 -10.23 10.70
CA PRO A 37 -9.23 -9.11 11.63
C PRO A 37 -9.05 -9.60 13.08
N GLY A 38 -8.52 -8.72 13.93
CA GLY A 38 -8.41 -8.94 15.37
C GLY A 38 -9.55 -8.28 16.14
N ALA A 39 -9.98 -8.91 17.24
CA ALA A 39 -10.88 -8.30 18.20
C ALA A 39 -10.56 -8.77 19.64
N ALA A 40 -10.86 -7.92 20.61
CA ALA A 40 -10.77 -8.23 22.03
C ALA A 40 -11.96 -7.62 22.78
N ALA A 41 -12.53 -8.39 23.71
CA ALA A 41 -13.57 -7.95 24.62
C ALA A 41 -12.93 -7.28 25.83
N LEU A 42 -13.45 -6.13 26.26
CA LEU A 42 -12.94 -5.38 27.41
C LEU A 42 -13.98 -5.31 28.53
N ASN A 43 -13.52 -5.46 29.76
CA ASN A 43 -14.35 -5.26 30.96
C ASN A 43 -14.45 -3.78 31.37
N GLY A 44 -15.14 -3.50 32.48
CA GLY A 44 -15.30 -2.15 33.03
C GLY A 44 -14.01 -1.47 33.49
N ALA A 45 -12.96 -2.25 33.74
CA ALA A 45 -11.61 -1.76 34.06
C ALA A 45 -10.74 -1.53 32.81
N GLY A 46 -11.20 -1.94 31.63
CA GLY A 46 -10.44 -1.91 30.38
C GLY A 46 -9.53 -3.13 30.16
N ASP A 47 -9.63 -4.15 31.02
CA ASP A 47 -8.87 -5.39 30.87
C ASP A 47 -9.49 -6.28 29.79
N THR A 48 -8.65 -6.98 29.03
CA THR A 48 -9.09 -7.97 28.06
C THR A 48 -9.70 -9.19 28.75
N VAL A 49 -10.90 -9.56 28.32
CA VAL A 49 -11.63 -10.74 28.79
C VAL A 49 -11.68 -11.80 27.69
N PRO A 50 -11.36 -13.07 27.96
CA PRO A 50 -11.57 -14.15 27.01
C PRO A 50 -13.05 -14.28 26.64
N ALA A 51 -13.38 -14.14 25.36
CA ALA A 51 -14.73 -14.28 24.85
C ALA A 51 -14.72 -14.74 23.38
N THR A 52 -15.74 -15.48 22.96
CA THR A 52 -15.95 -15.82 21.55
C THR A 52 -16.62 -14.63 20.86
N ILE A 53 -15.84 -13.89 20.08
CA ILE A 53 -16.32 -12.75 19.31
C ILE A 53 -16.65 -13.24 17.90
N LEU A 54 -17.84 -12.90 17.42
CA LEU A 54 -18.30 -13.22 16.08
C LEU A 54 -18.18 -12.01 15.16
N TRP A 55 -18.05 -12.26 13.88
CA TRP A 55 -17.88 -11.25 12.85
C TRP A 55 -18.99 -11.32 11.81
N THR A 56 -19.45 -10.15 11.39
CA THR A 56 -20.39 -10.00 10.29
C THR A 56 -19.95 -8.87 9.36
N SER A 57 -20.37 -8.97 8.09
CA SER A 57 -20.32 -7.85 7.17
C SER A 57 -21.65 -7.10 7.21
N LEU A 58 -21.60 -5.78 7.25
CA LEU A 58 -22.78 -4.92 7.17
C LEU A 58 -23.17 -4.59 5.72
N ASP A 59 -22.33 -4.99 4.77
CA ASP A 59 -22.45 -4.68 3.35
C ASP A 59 -22.27 -5.95 2.50
N THR A 60 -22.66 -5.91 1.22
CA THR A 60 -22.54 -7.04 0.29
C THR A 60 -21.20 -7.09 -0.48
N VAL A 61 -20.31 -6.14 -0.20
CA VAL A 61 -19.01 -6.01 -0.89
C VAL A 61 -17.91 -6.85 -0.23
N LEU A 62 -18.15 -7.29 1.02
CA LEU A 62 -17.31 -8.23 1.76
C LEU A 62 -18.14 -9.46 2.11
N THR A 63 -17.50 -10.62 2.07
CA THR A 63 -18.08 -11.87 2.56
C THR A 63 -17.24 -12.41 3.70
N VAL A 64 -17.86 -12.58 4.86
CA VAL A 64 -17.26 -13.29 6.01
C VAL A 64 -17.43 -14.79 5.78
N LEU A 65 -16.32 -15.47 5.48
CA LEU A 65 -16.27 -16.92 5.25
C LEU A 65 -16.29 -17.73 6.54
N ASN A 66 -15.81 -17.15 7.64
CA ASN A 66 -15.83 -17.76 8.96
C ASN A 66 -16.07 -16.66 10.01
N ASP A 67 -17.21 -16.73 10.67
CA ASP A 67 -17.71 -15.77 11.65
C ASP A 67 -16.89 -15.74 12.95
N THR A 68 -16.39 -16.89 13.43
CA THR A 68 -15.59 -16.96 14.67
C THR A 68 -14.18 -16.38 14.55
N THR A 69 -13.60 -16.38 13.35
CA THR A 69 -12.27 -15.82 13.07
C THR A 69 -12.33 -14.47 12.36
N GLY A 70 -13.49 -14.13 11.79
CA GLY A 70 -13.63 -12.97 10.91
C GLY A 70 -12.97 -13.13 9.55
N LYS A 71 -12.59 -14.35 9.15
CA LYS A 71 -11.96 -14.62 7.84
C LYS A 71 -12.86 -14.07 6.73
N THR A 72 -12.37 -13.06 6.02
CA THR A 72 -13.15 -12.24 5.09
C THR A 72 -12.48 -12.15 3.73
N VAL A 73 -13.28 -12.17 2.66
CA VAL A 73 -12.86 -11.93 1.27
C VAL A 73 -13.64 -10.78 0.64
N VAL A 74 -13.10 -10.21 -0.44
CA VAL A 74 -13.79 -9.23 -1.28
C VAL A 74 -14.77 -9.93 -2.21
N SER A 75 -15.98 -9.39 -2.33
CA SER A 75 -16.99 -9.81 -3.31
C SER A 75 -17.17 -8.79 -4.43
N HIS A 76 -16.98 -7.50 -4.13
CA HIS A 76 -17.04 -6.42 -5.12
C HIS A 76 -15.93 -5.40 -4.85
N THR A 77 -15.10 -5.13 -5.86
CA THR A 77 -13.94 -4.24 -5.76
C THR A 77 -14.31 -2.77 -5.97
N ARG A 78 -13.38 -1.85 -5.64
CA ARG A 78 -13.49 -0.38 -5.81
C ARG A 78 -14.61 0.25 -4.98
N GLN A 79 -14.95 -0.37 -3.85
CA GLN A 79 -15.95 0.11 -2.90
C GLN A 79 -15.37 0.06 -1.48
N THR A 80 -16.18 0.39 -0.47
CA THR A 80 -15.79 0.26 0.93
C THR A 80 -16.85 -0.58 1.64
N GLY A 81 -16.43 -1.69 2.24
CA GLY A 81 -17.29 -2.53 3.07
C GLY A 81 -17.02 -2.32 4.54
N ARG A 82 -17.98 -2.70 5.39
CA ARG A 82 -17.87 -2.57 6.83
C ARG A 82 -17.96 -3.92 7.52
N LEU A 83 -16.93 -4.24 8.30
CA LEU A 83 -16.91 -5.39 9.20
C LEU A 83 -17.28 -4.96 10.60
N GLN A 84 -18.07 -5.77 11.28
CA GLN A 84 -18.44 -5.52 12.66
C GLN A 84 -18.27 -6.79 13.50
N ALA A 85 -17.50 -6.65 14.58
CA ALA A 85 -17.37 -7.67 15.61
C ALA A 85 -18.49 -7.52 16.64
N HIS A 86 -19.00 -8.64 17.15
CA HIS A 86 -20.04 -8.65 18.18
C HIS A 86 -19.91 -9.83 19.15
N LEU A 87 -20.47 -9.64 20.36
CA LEU A 87 -20.58 -10.62 21.43
C LEU A 87 -21.99 -10.55 22.00
N GLY A 88 -22.86 -11.49 21.61
CA GLY A 88 -24.29 -11.38 21.90
C GLY A 88 -24.86 -10.08 21.32
N ASN A 89 -25.41 -9.22 22.19
CA ASN A 89 -25.98 -7.92 21.81
C ASN A 89 -24.98 -6.75 21.90
N LEU A 90 -23.73 -7.01 22.28
CA LEU A 90 -22.67 -6.00 22.30
C LEU A 90 -22.00 -5.96 20.93
N PHE A 91 -22.02 -4.79 20.28
CA PHE A 91 -21.40 -4.58 18.98
C PHE A 91 -20.24 -3.60 19.09
N SER A 92 -19.17 -3.88 18.36
CA SER A 92 -18.07 -2.93 18.12
C SER A 92 -18.50 -1.79 17.19
N ASN A 93 -17.67 -0.75 17.10
CA ASN A 93 -17.77 0.18 15.98
C ASN A 93 -17.40 -0.54 14.67
N PRO A 94 -18.17 -0.35 13.58
CA PRO A 94 -17.82 -0.94 12.29
C PRO A 94 -16.46 -0.46 11.79
N ILE A 95 -15.66 -1.37 11.25
CA ILE A 95 -14.38 -1.07 10.60
C ILE A 95 -14.60 -0.99 9.10
N ALA A 96 -14.21 0.12 8.50
CA ALA A 96 -14.24 0.31 7.05
C ALA A 96 -13.03 -0.37 6.39
N ILE A 97 -13.28 -1.19 5.37
CA ILE A 97 -12.28 -1.88 4.56
C ILE A 97 -12.47 -1.46 3.10
N ARG A 98 -11.46 -0.82 2.52
CA ARG A 98 -11.47 -0.51 1.07
C ARG A 98 -11.26 -1.79 0.29
N THR A 99 -12.15 -2.08 -0.64
CA THR A 99 -12.04 -3.26 -1.52
C THR A 99 -11.29 -2.88 -2.78
N LEU A 100 -10.25 -3.65 -3.10
CA LEU A 100 -9.29 -3.33 -4.14
C LEU A 100 -9.26 -4.46 -5.19
N ALA A 101 -9.06 -4.12 -6.47
CA ALA A 101 -8.78 -5.14 -7.49
C ALA A 101 -7.43 -5.80 -7.21
N ALA A 102 -7.21 -7.04 -7.64
CA ALA A 102 -5.95 -7.72 -7.35
C ALA A 102 -4.81 -7.12 -8.17
N ALA A 103 -3.72 -6.73 -7.52
CA ALA A 103 -2.50 -6.38 -8.23
C ALA A 103 -1.74 -7.67 -8.58
N ASP A 104 -1.57 -7.95 -9.88
CA ASP A 104 -0.95 -9.20 -10.33
C ASP A 104 0.23 -9.00 -11.28
N THR A 105 0.46 -7.77 -11.75
CA THR A 105 1.59 -7.49 -12.63
C THR A 105 2.18 -6.10 -12.39
N LEU A 106 3.51 -6.03 -12.38
CA LEU A 106 4.29 -4.80 -12.39
C LEU A 106 5.29 -4.85 -13.55
N PHE A 107 5.28 -3.84 -14.41
CA PHE A 107 6.21 -3.77 -15.55
C PHE A 107 6.64 -2.33 -15.83
N ALA A 108 7.80 -2.16 -16.49
CA ALA A 108 8.26 -0.86 -16.96
C ALA A 108 7.43 -0.40 -18.16
N THR A 109 6.99 0.86 -18.16
CA THR A 109 6.23 1.46 -19.30
C THR A 109 7.14 2.07 -20.36
N GLY A 110 8.45 2.08 -20.13
CA GLY A 110 9.45 2.68 -21.00
C GLY A 110 10.80 1.99 -20.90
N VAL A 111 11.85 2.69 -21.32
CA VAL A 111 13.22 2.15 -21.34
C VAL A 111 13.73 2.00 -19.91
N ILE A 112 14.26 0.82 -19.59
CA ILE A 112 14.84 0.53 -18.26
C ILE A 112 16.29 1.01 -18.12
N ALA A 113 16.90 1.50 -19.19
CA ALA A 113 18.24 2.05 -19.21
C ALA A 113 18.18 3.50 -19.72
N ASP A 114 18.65 4.43 -18.90
CA ASP A 114 18.79 5.84 -19.24
C ASP A 114 20.27 6.22 -19.30
N THR A 115 20.60 7.15 -20.19
CA THR A 115 21.94 7.73 -20.33
C THR A 115 21.84 9.24 -20.26
N VAL A 116 22.41 9.79 -19.19
CA VAL A 116 22.38 11.21 -18.88
C VAL A 116 23.72 11.83 -19.27
N THR A 117 23.69 12.78 -20.21
CA THR A 117 24.83 13.64 -20.50
C THR A 117 24.95 14.72 -19.43
N LEU A 118 26.14 14.88 -18.86
CA LEU A 118 26.37 15.80 -17.76
C LEU A 118 26.21 17.26 -18.19
N SER A 119 25.64 18.05 -17.29
CA SER A 119 25.65 19.51 -17.41
C SER A 119 27.07 20.03 -17.22
N ALA A 120 27.48 21.03 -18.00
CA ALA A 120 28.78 21.70 -17.87
C ALA A 120 28.90 22.62 -16.62
N THR A 121 28.01 22.43 -15.63
CA THR A 121 27.97 23.18 -14.38
C THR A 121 28.90 22.55 -13.34
N THR A 122 29.32 23.32 -12.34
CA THR A 122 30.17 22.85 -11.24
C THR A 122 29.55 23.28 -9.90
N PRO A 123 29.03 22.36 -9.07
CA PRO A 123 28.92 20.91 -9.30
C PRO A 123 27.98 20.57 -10.49
N PRO A 124 28.14 19.41 -11.16
CA PRO A 124 27.21 18.98 -12.20
C PRO A 124 25.80 18.79 -11.62
N ASP A 125 24.82 19.51 -12.17
CA ASP A 125 23.41 19.26 -11.88
C ASP A 125 22.75 18.56 -13.07
N SER A 126 22.52 17.25 -12.90
CA SER A 126 21.96 16.39 -13.93
C SER A 126 20.86 15.49 -13.39
N LEU A 127 19.83 15.30 -14.21
CA LEU A 127 18.60 14.61 -13.88
C LEU A 127 18.30 13.57 -14.96
N SER A 128 17.95 12.35 -14.53
CA SER A 128 17.50 11.30 -15.45
C SER A 128 16.14 11.61 -16.05
N ASP A 129 15.77 10.88 -17.11
CA ASP A 129 14.37 10.75 -17.47
C ASP A 129 13.59 9.97 -16.38
N SER A 130 12.27 9.94 -16.51
CA SER A 130 11.37 9.31 -15.57
C SER A 130 11.50 7.79 -15.61
N LEU A 131 11.81 7.20 -14.46
CA LEU A 131 11.84 5.75 -14.26
C LEU A 131 10.43 5.26 -13.92
N GLN A 132 9.69 4.84 -14.95
CA GLN A 132 8.26 4.57 -14.85
C GLN A 132 7.94 3.08 -14.78
N VAL A 133 7.04 2.72 -13.87
CA VAL A 133 6.40 1.40 -13.84
C VAL A 133 4.89 1.55 -13.81
N GLU A 134 4.20 0.61 -14.43
CA GLU A 134 2.75 0.44 -14.33
C GLU A 134 2.44 -0.77 -13.46
N LEU A 135 1.56 -0.56 -12.49
CA LEU A 135 0.94 -1.61 -11.70
C LEU A 135 -0.45 -1.88 -12.26
N ALA A 136 -0.74 -3.13 -12.60
CA ALA A 136 -1.99 -3.49 -13.23
C ALA A 136 -2.56 -4.82 -12.70
N ASP A 137 -3.79 -5.06 -13.13
CA ASP A 137 -4.54 -6.31 -13.01
C ASP A 137 -4.68 -6.92 -14.40
N THR A 138 -4.28 -8.18 -14.57
CA THR A 138 -4.22 -8.86 -15.87
C THR A 138 -5.54 -9.56 -16.14
N ILE A 139 -6.26 -9.09 -17.15
CA ILE A 139 -7.48 -9.74 -17.63
C ILE A 139 -7.09 -10.72 -18.75
N GLU A 140 -7.34 -12.00 -18.52
CA GLU A 140 -7.24 -13.00 -19.58
C GLU A 140 -8.24 -12.69 -20.70
N SER A 141 -7.74 -12.51 -21.91
CA SER A 141 -8.56 -12.42 -23.11
C SER A 141 -9.24 -13.77 -23.34
N SER A 142 -10.58 -13.77 -23.44
CA SER A 142 -11.38 -14.98 -23.65
C SER A 142 -11.21 -15.62 -25.05
N ALA A 143 -10.30 -15.12 -25.90
CA ALA A 143 -10.19 -15.54 -27.30
C ALA A 143 -8.75 -15.61 -27.85
N GLY A 144 -7.75 -15.90 -27.02
CA GLY A 144 -6.37 -16.11 -27.49
C GLY A 144 -5.69 -14.87 -28.07
N ALA A 145 -6.21 -13.68 -27.77
CA ALA A 145 -5.52 -12.42 -28.00
C ALA A 145 -4.60 -12.08 -26.82
N ASP A 146 -3.69 -11.12 -27.01
CA ASP A 146 -2.80 -10.62 -25.95
C ASP A 146 -3.60 -10.28 -24.68
N SER A 147 -3.07 -10.66 -23.52
CA SER A 147 -3.65 -10.32 -22.22
C SER A 147 -3.80 -8.80 -22.10
N LEU A 148 -5.00 -8.36 -21.70
CA LEU A 148 -5.26 -6.94 -21.47
C LEU A 148 -4.95 -6.63 -20.01
N THR A 149 -4.28 -5.51 -19.76
CA THR A 149 -4.07 -5.01 -18.40
C THR A 149 -5.07 -3.92 -18.06
N VAL A 150 -5.55 -3.90 -16.82
CA VAL A 150 -6.31 -2.79 -16.24
C VAL A 150 -5.41 -2.05 -15.26
N PRO A 151 -5.07 -0.78 -15.52
CA PRO A 151 -4.20 -0.03 -14.63
C PRO A 151 -4.80 0.20 -13.24
N LEU A 152 -3.98 0.10 -12.20
CA LEU A 152 -4.40 0.22 -10.80
C LEU A 152 -3.90 1.52 -10.17
N ALA A 153 -4.80 2.50 -10.05
CA ALA A 153 -4.53 3.78 -9.39
C ALA A 153 -4.50 3.68 -7.85
N GLY A 154 -3.81 4.63 -7.22
CA GLY A 154 -3.81 4.77 -5.76
C GLY A 154 -2.97 3.73 -5.01
N ARG A 155 -2.06 3.04 -5.69
CA ARG A 155 -1.27 1.93 -5.14
C ARG A 155 0.16 2.33 -4.83
N PRO A 156 0.73 1.86 -3.71
CA PRO A 156 2.11 2.17 -3.38
C PRO A 156 3.10 1.34 -4.23
N VAL A 157 4.10 2.02 -4.80
CA VAL A 157 5.28 1.43 -5.41
C VAL A 157 6.51 1.97 -4.69
N VAL A 158 7.35 1.07 -4.20
CA VAL A 158 8.58 1.41 -3.48
C VAL A 158 9.75 1.44 -4.45
N TYR A 159 10.38 2.60 -4.59
CA TYR A 159 11.61 2.81 -5.33
C TYR A 159 12.81 2.86 -4.39
N ALA A 160 13.89 2.18 -4.75
CA ALA A 160 15.12 2.16 -3.97
C ALA A 160 16.36 2.25 -4.86
N ILE A 161 17.30 3.13 -4.52
CA ILE A 161 18.66 3.10 -5.06
C ILE A 161 19.37 1.91 -4.42
N THR A 162 19.62 0.86 -5.21
CA THR A 162 20.25 -0.39 -4.73
C THR A 162 21.73 -0.46 -5.05
N TYR A 163 22.21 0.39 -5.95
CA TYR A 163 23.63 0.52 -6.27
C TYR A 163 23.96 1.96 -6.63
N ALA A 164 24.79 2.59 -5.80
CA ALA A 164 25.43 3.89 -6.04
C ALA A 164 26.54 4.10 -5.00
N THR A 165 27.49 4.99 -5.30
CA THR A 165 28.33 5.57 -4.25
C THR A 165 27.44 6.29 -3.23
N PRO A 166 27.63 6.10 -1.92
CA PRO A 166 26.81 6.76 -0.90
C PRO A 166 26.77 8.28 -1.07
N GLY A 167 25.57 8.84 -1.06
CA GLY A 167 25.35 10.28 -1.25
C GLY A 167 25.52 10.80 -2.68
N ALA A 168 25.87 9.95 -3.65
CA ALA A 168 26.11 10.40 -5.02
C ALA A 168 24.84 10.81 -5.77
N ALA A 169 23.68 10.29 -5.38
CA ALA A 169 22.42 10.63 -6.02
C ALA A 169 21.23 10.50 -5.07
N THR A 170 20.12 11.03 -5.52
CA THR A 170 18.84 11.00 -4.82
C THR A 170 17.69 10.69 -5.76
N LEU A 171 16.65 10.04 -5.23
CA LEU A 171 15.36 9.89 -5.89
C LEU A 171 14.57 11.19 -5.76
N VAL A 172 13.99 11.65 -6.86
CA VAL A 172 13.16 12.86 -6.88
C VAL A 172 11.84 12.63 -7.59
N LYS A 173 10.77 13.28 -7.09
CA LYS A 173 9.45 13.35 -7.74
C LYS A 173 9.23 14.66 -8.50
N THR A 174 10.05 15.66 -8.19
CA THR A 174 10.03 16.98 -8.84
C THR A 174 11.45 17.37 -9.22
N ASP A 175 11.56 18.10 -10.33
CA ASP A 175 12.86 18.43 -10.91
C ASP A 175 13.69 19.40 -10.05
N THR A 176 13.09 20.03 -9.03
CA THR A 176 13.76 20.99 -8.14
C THR A 176 14.22 20.38 -6.81
N ALA A 177 13.88 19.13 -6.51
CA ALA A 177 14.22 18.51 -5.24
C ALA A 177 15.70 18.08 -5.20
N HIS A 178 16.34 18.25 -4.04
CA HIS A 178 17.76 17.91 -3.81
C HIS A 178 18.02 17.15 -2.50
N ALA A 179 17.00 16.98 -1.66
CA ALA A 179 17.15 16.26 -0.41
C ALA A 179 17.57 14.81 -0.69
N LEU A 180 18.50 14.28 0.10
CA LEU A 180 18.97 12.90 -0.06
C LEU A 180 17.87 11.90 0.32
N VAL A 181 17.40 11.15 -0.66
CA VAL A 181 16.37 10.12 -0.55
C VAL A 181 16.83 8.91 -1.37
N THR A 182 17.11 7.80 -0.69
CA THR A 182 17.55 6.55 -1.33
C THR A 182 16.46 5.49 -1.39
N LEU A 183 15.35 5.72 -0.68
CA LEU A 183 14.15 4.88 -0.63
C LEU A 183 12.94 5.80 -0.60
N ASP A 184 12.01 5.59 -1.52
CA ASP A 184 10.79 6.40 -1.62
C ASP A 184 9.59 5.53 -1.98
N THR A 185 8.41 5.90 -1.47
CA THR A 185 7.14 5.27 -1.83
C THR A 185 6.31 6.25 -2.66
N VAL A 186 5.97 5.84 -3.87
CA VAL A 186 5.19 6.63 -4.83
C VAL A 186 3.84 5.98 -5.01
N THR A 187 2.78 6.77 -4.99
CA THR A 187 1.43 6.28 -5.27
C THR A 187 1.18 6.33 -6.78
N THR A 188 0.66 5.24 -7.36
CA THR A 188 0.29 5.18 -8.77
C THR A 188 -0.81 6.20 -9.10
N GLY A 189 -0.67 6.87 -10.24
CA GLY A 189 -1.67 7.80 -10.77
C GLY A 189 -2.87 7.09 -11.40
N ALA A 190 -3.75 7.86 -12.05
CA ALA A 190 -4.97 7.35 -12.69
C ALA A 190 -4.71 6.24 -13.73
N ASN A 191 -3.54 6.28 -14.38
CA ASN A 191 -3.12 5.29 -15.37
C ASN A 191 -2.31 4.13 -14.77
N GLY A 192 -2.37 3.90 -13.45
CA GLY A 192 -1.58 2.85 -12.79
C GLY A 192 -0.06 3.08 -12.76
N VAL A 193 0.41 4.22 -13.27
CA VAL A 193 1.83 4.54 -13.37
C VAL A 193 2.33 5.22 -12.10
N ALA A 194 3.45 4.72 -11.56
CA ALA A 194 4.30 5.41 -10.60
C ALA A 194 5.64 5.74 -11.27
N PHE A 195 6.27 6.84 -10.85
CA PHE A 195 7.57 7.23 -11.37
C PHE A 195 8.41 8.01 -10.36
N VAL A 196 9.72 7.95 -10.56
CA VAL A 196 10.74 8.80 -9.94
C VAL A 196 11.76 9.20 -10.99
N LYS A 197 12.58 10.19 -10.70
CA LYS A 197 13.82 10.47 -11.44
C LYS A 197 15.01 10.32 -10.48
N VAL A 198 16.20 10.16 -11.05
CA VAL A 198 17.47 10.15 -10.32
C VAL A 198 18.17 11.47 -10.59
N ARG A 199 18.50 12.19 -9.51
CA ARG A 199 19.32 13.41 -9.57
C ARG A 199 20.72 13.10 -9.05
N LEU A 200 21.73 13.48 -9.83
CA LEU A 200 23.12 13.44 -9.39
C LEU A 200 23.37 14.55 -8.36
N LEU A 201 24.04 14.20 -7.25
CA LEU A 201 24.41 15.13 -6.18
C LEU A 201 25.94 15.26 -6.00
N ALA A 202 26.71 14.26 -6.46
CA ALA A 202 28.16 14.24 -6.28
C ALA A 202 28.93 14.87 -7.44
N ASP A 203 30.08 15.47 -7.10
CA ASP A 203 31.09 15.94 -8.05
C ASP A 203 31.82 14.79 -8.76
N ALA A 204 32.03 13.67 -8.05
CA ALA A 204 32.65 12.49 -8.62
C ALA A 204 31.60 11.65 -9.36
N LEU A 205 31.78 11.50 -10.67
CA LEU A 205 30.85 10.81 -11.55
C LEU A 205 30.76 9.30 -11.21
N PRO A 206 29.59 8.77 -10.84
CA PRO A 206 29.38 7.33 -10.82
C PRO A 206 29.16 6.81 -12.25
N ASP A 207 29.77 5.67 -12.59
CA ASP A 207 29.57 5.02 -13.90
C ASP A 207 28.10 4.64 -14.14
N SER A 208 27.41 4.21 -13.07
CA SER A 208 25.99 3.91 -13.11
C SER A 208 25.34 3.92 -11.74
N ILE A 209 24.02 4.12 -11.75
CA ILE A 209 23.13 4.01 -10.60
C ILE A 209 22.05 3.00 -10.92
N VAL A 210 21.82 2.06 -10.01
CA VAL A 210 20.76 1.05 -10.15
C VAL A 210 19.63 1.39 -9.20
N VAL A 211 18.43 1.47 -9.75
CA VAL A 211 17.20 1.70 -9.00
C VAL A 211 16.27 0.51 -9.19
N THR A 212 15.64 0.05 -8.12
CA THR A 212 14.59 -0.98 -8.19
C THR A 212 13.24 -0.40 -7.81
N ALA A 213 12.18 -0.83 -8.50
CA ALA A 213 10.80 -0.54 -8.18
C ALA A 213 10.07 -1.84 -7.78
N ARG A 214 9.35 -1.82 -6.65
CA ARG A 214 8.66 -2.98 -6.09
C ARG A 214 7.24 -2.63 -5.71
N ALA A 215 6.30 -3.53 -6.02
CA ALA A 215 4.93 -3.46 -5.56
C ALA A 215 4.56 -4.68 -4.69
N ARG A 216 3.61 -4.47 -3.79
CA ARG A 216 3.03 -5.51 -2.94
C ARG A 216 1.51 -5.41 -2.96
N ARG A 217 0.85 -6.55 -2.80
CA ARG A 217 -0.59 -6.63 -2.53
C ARG A 217 -0.90 -6.03 -1.15
N ALA A 218 -2.15 -5.66 -0.93
CA ALA A 218 -2.62 -5.05 0.32
C ALA A 218 -2.28 -5.87 1.57
N ILE A 219 -2.30 -7.22 1.49
CA ILE A 219 -1.96 -8.10 2.62
C ILE A 219 -0.45 -8.43 2.72
N GLY A 220 0.38 -7.89 1.82
CA GLY A 220 1.84 -7.92 1.90
C GLY A 220 2.56 -8.82 0.89
N ASP A 221 1.84 -9.63 0.11
CA ASP A 221 2.43 -10.50 -0.91
C ASP A 221 3.12 -9.70 -2.03
N THR A 222 4.19 -10.25 -2.60
CA THR A 222 4.92 -9.59 -3.69
C THR A 222 4.11 -9.69 -4.99
N VAL A 223 3.94 -8.58 -5.70
CA VAL A 223 3.30 -8.58 -7.01
C VAL A 223 4.26 -9.19 -8.05
N PRO A 224 3.82 -10.15 -8.88
CA PRO A 224 4.63 -10.65 -9.99
C PRO A 224 5.22 -9.53 -10.87
N GLY A 225 6.43 -9.74 -11.37
CA GLY A 225 7.20 -8.69 -12.08
C GLY A 225 8.00 -7.76 -11.16
N SER A 226 7.80 -7.80 -9.84
CA SER A 226 8.64 -7.09 -8.88
C SER A 226 9.91 -7.89 -8.50
N PRO A 227 11.10 -7.26 -8.39
CA PRO A 227 11.39 -5.86 -8.72
C PRO A 227 11.59 -5.62 -10.23
N VAL A 228 11.13 -4.47 -10.70
CA VAL A 228 11.63 -3.88 -11.96
C VAL A 228 12.94 -3.16 -11.68
N THR A 229 13.95 -3.34 -12.53
CA THR A 229 15.30 -2.76 -12.34
C THR A 229 15.62 -1.75 -13.44
N PHE A 230 16.02 -0.55 -13.03
CA PHE A 230 16.44 0.54 -13.89
C PHE A 230 17.94 0.82 -13.74
N PHE A 231 18.58 1.22 -14.84
CA PHE A 231 19.98 1.61 -14.90
C PHE A 231 20.10 3.05 -15.40
N VAL A 232 20.68 3.93 -14.60
CA VAL A 232 20.97 5.31 -15.01
C VAL A 232 22.48 5.44 -15.15
N ARG A 233 22.95 5.68 -16.37
CA ARG A 233 24.37 5.91 -16.68
C ARG A 233 24.61 7.39 -16.84
N PHE A 234 25.70 7.88 -16.26
CA PHE A 234 26.11 9.26 -16.46
C PHE A 234 27.35 9.31 -17.35
N GLN A 235 27.32 10.18 -18.36
CA GLN A 235 28.39 10.33 -19.33
C GLN A 235 28.81 11.81 -19.43
N PRO A 236 30.12 12.09 -19.61
CA PRO A 236 30.62 13.44 -19.85
C PRO A 236 29.92 14.16 -21.02
#